data_AF-A0A9E1ZZS7-F1
#
_entry.id   AF-A0A9E1ZZS7-F1
#
_cell.length_a   1.000
_cell.length_b   1.000
_cell.length_c   1.000
_cell.angle_alpha   90.00
_cell.angle_beta   90.00
_cell.angle_gamma   90.00
#
_symmetry.space_group_name_H-M   'P 1'
#
loop_
_entity.id
_entity.type
_entity.pdbx_description
1 polymer ?
#
loop_
_entity_poly.entity_id
_entity_poly.type
_entity_poly.pdbx_seq_one_letter_code
_entity_poly.pdbx_strand_id
1 'polypeptide(L)'
;AGGLLQRAGFALPVADMDDIAVSYADPVKLMTDLRGMGETNAVAARALNFTRPATLMRAAAHYRDLFEDSDGRVPATFQVIFLTAWAPHASQQQPLKRGTATKRLSDALDTDEIS
;
A
#
# COMPACT_ATOMS: atom_id res chain seq x y z
N ALA A 1 -2.94 4.57 6.07
CA ALA A 1 -3.60 5.48 5.10
C ALA A 1 -5.00 5.97 5.54
N GLY A 2 -5.85 5.15 6.17
CA GLY A 2 -7.23 5.55 6.53
C GLY A 2 -7.37 6.86 7.34
N GLY A 3 -6.44 7.17 8.24
CA GLY A 3 -6.47 8.43 8.99
C GLY A 3 -6.27 9.70 8.14
N LEU A 4 -5.70 9.62 6.94
CA LEU A 4 -5.57 10.76 6.02
C LEU A 4 -6.93 11.14 5.42
N LEU A 5 -7.72 10.14 5.01
CA LEU A 5 -9.06 10.35 4.43
C LEU A 5 -9.99 11.06 5.42
N GLN A 6 -9.94 10.69 6.71
CA GLN A 6 -10.73 11.37 7.74
C GLN A 6 -10.33 12.83 7.89
N ARG A 7 -9.02 13.14 7.88
CA ARG A 7 -8.53 14.52 7.98
C ARG A 7 -8.87 15.35 6.74
N ALA A 8 -8.96 14.71 5.58
CA ALA A 8 -9.44 15.33 4.35
C ALA A 8 -10.96 15.55 4.34
N GLY A 9 -11.69 15.15 5.39
CA GLY A 9 -13.12 15.39 5.54
C GLY A 9 -14.02 14.30 4.96
N PHE A 10 -13.46 13.17 4.54
CA PHE A 10 -14.27 12.03 4.07
C PHE A 10 -14.78 11.18 5.25
N ALA A 11 -15.98 10.63 5.07
CA ALA A 11 -16.62 9.72 6.00
C ALA A 11 -16.39 8.26 5.59
N LEU A 12 -16.50 7.35 6.56
CA LEU A 12 -16.44 5.89 6.36
C LEU A 12 -15.20 5.43 5.55
N PRO A 13 -13.97 5.80 5.94
CA PRO A 13 -12.80 5.43 5.17
C PRO A 13 -12.52 3.92 5.29
N VAL A 14 -12.31 3.29 4.15
CA VAL A 14 -11.79 1.94 4.01
C VAL A 14 -10.41 2.04 3.36
N ALA A 15 -9.43 1.42 3.98
CA ALA A 15 -8.08 1.32 3.45
C ALA A 15 -7.71 -0.16 3.40
N ASP A 16 -7.35 -0.63 2.22
CA ASP A 16 -6.93 -2.00 1.95
C ASP A 16 -5.63 -2.01 1.16
N MET A 17 -4.95 -3.14 1.13
CA MET A 17 -3.66 -3.29 0.46
C MET A 17 -3.50 -4.70 -0.11
N ASP A 18 -3.03 -4.76 -1.36
CA ASP A 18 -2.67 -6.00 -2.04
C ASP A 18 -1.17 -6.02 -2.34
N ASP A 19 -0.52 -7.16 -2.03
CA ASP A 19 0.90 -7.39 -2.24
C ASP A 19 1.10 -8.33 -3.43
N ILE A 20 1.68 -7.81 -4.50
CA ILE A 20 1.92 -8.55 -5.74
C ILE A 20 3.41 -8.84 -5.87
N ALA A 21 3.80 -10.09 -5.65
CA ALA A 21 5.16 -10.56 -5.88
C ALA A 21 5.34 -10.98 -7.35
N VAL A 22 6.30 -10.37 -8.04
CA VAL A 22 6.62 -10.64 -9.45
C VAL A 22 8.09 -11.04 -9.57
N SER A 23 8.36 -12.11 -10.30
CA SER A 23 9.73 -12.58 -10.55
C SER A 23 10.25 -12.14 -11.92
N TYR A 24 11.35 -11.39 -11.93
CA TYR A 24 11.97 -10.85 -13.15
C TYR A 24 13.21 -11.65 -13.55
N ALA A 25 13.48 -11.72 -14.85
CA ALA A 25 14.68 -12.39 -15.36
C ALA A 25 15.95 -11.62 -15.02
N ASP A 26 15.87 -10.29 -14.98
CA ASP A 26 16.98 -9.41 -14.64
C ASP A 26 16.49 -8.05 -14.11
N PRO A 27 17.31 -7.30 -13.36
CA PRO A 27 16.94 -5.99 -12.80
C PRO A 27 16.66 -4.90 -13.86
N VAL A 28 17.22 -5.01 -15.06
CA VAL A 28 17.01 -4.02 -16.13
C VAL A 28 15.59 -4.12 -16.68
N LYS A 29 15.04 -5.33 -16.79
CA LYS A 29 13.62 -5.51 -17.12
C LYS A 29 12.70 -4.87 -16.07
N LEU A 30 12.98 -5.09 -14.78
CA LEU A 30 12.24 -4.45 -13.68
C LEU A 30 12.28 -2.91 -13.81
N MET A 31 13.47 -2.32 -14.00
CA MET A 31 13.61 -0.87 -14.16
C MET A 31 12.87 -0.32 -15.39
N THR A 32 12.81 -1.10 -16.47
CA THR A 32 12.06 -0.74 -17.68
C THR A 32 10.55 -0.71 -17.41
N ASP A 33 10.04 -1.69 -16.67
CA ASP A 33 8.61 -1.76 -16.34
C ASP A 33 8.21 -0.68 -15.35
N LEU A 34 9.02 -0.41 -14.32
CA LEU A 34 8.81 0.73 -13.42
C LEU A 34 8.70 2.05 -14.19
N ARG A 35 9.57 2.26 -15.18
CA ARG A 35 9.47 3.43 -16.06
C ARG A 35 8.18 3.43 -16.88
N GLY A 36 7.76 2.28 -17.42
CA GLY A 36 6.50 2.14 -18.16
C GLY A 36 5.26 2.40 -17.30
N MET A 37 5.31 2.05 -16.01
CA MET A 37 4.26 2.30 -15.02
C MET A 37 4.22 3.75 -14.53
N GLY A 38 5.21 4.58 -14.89
CA GLY A 38 5.32 5.96 -14.40
C GLY A 38 5.96 6.07 -13.00
N GLU A 39 6.44 4.96 -12.43
CA GLU A 39 7.12 4.86 -11.12
C GLU A 39 8.57 5.36 -11.18
N THR A 40 8.77 6.49 -11.85
CA THR A 40 10.06 7.17 -11.92
C THR A 40 10.23 8.12 -10.74
N ASN A 41 11.47 8.50 -10.45
CA ASN A 41 11.78 9.40 -9.34
C ASN A 41 11.05 10.76 -9.47
N ALA A 42 10.07 10.97 -8.58
CA ALA A 42 9.25 12.18 -8.45
C ALA A 42 9.75 13.18 -7.38
N VAL A 43 10.92 12.93 -6.77
CA VAL A 43 11.50 13.82 -5.75
C VAL A 43 11.85 15.17 -6.36
N ALA A 44 11.42 16.27 -5.70
CA ALA A 44 11.66 17.63 -6.19
C ALA A 44 13.15 17.96 -6.36
N ALA A 45 14.00 17.47 -5.47
CA ALA A 45 15.46 17.66 -5.50
C ALA A 45 16.20 16.58 -6.32
N ARG A 46 15.52 15.85 -7.21
CA ARG A 46 16.16 14.83 -8.04
C ARG A 46 17.22 15.43 -8.96
N ALA A 47 18.20 14.61 -9.34
CA ALA A 47 19.11 14.99 -10.41
C ALA A 47 18.33 15.21 -11.72
N LEU A 48 18.53 16.38 -12.34
CA LEU A 48 17.89 16.75 -13.61
C LEU A 48 18.71 16.34 -14.84
N ASN A 49 19.89 15.76 -14.62
CA ASN A 49 20.75 15.27 -15.69
C ASN A 49 20.43 13.81 -16.03
N PHE A 50 20.90 13.37 -17.20
CA PHE A 50 20.80 11.96 -17.57
C PHE A 50 21.70 11.10 -16.70
N THR A 51 21.15 10.01 -16.18
CA THR A 51 21.92 8.96 -15.50
C THR A 51 22.93 8.35 -16.46
N ARG A 52 24.19 8.24 -16.02
CA ARG A 52 25.24 7.58 -16.81
C ARG A 52 24.97 6.08 -16.93
N PRO A 53 25.20 5.46 -18.10
CA PRO A 53 25.01 4.01 -18.27
C PRO A 53 25.76 3.17 -17.23
N ALA A 54 27.01 3.55 -16.90
CA ALA A 54 27.82 2.86 -15.89
C ALA A 54 27.16 2.84 -14.50
N THR A 55 26.48 3.93 -14.12
CA THR A 55 25.77 4.01 -12.84
C THR A 55 24.58 3.05 -12.83
N LEU A 56 23.81 3.00 -13.92
CA LEU A 56 22.67 2.10 -14.06
C LEU A 56 23.11 0.63 -14.00
N MET A 57 24.15 0.27 -14.73
CA MET A 57 24.69 -1.10 -14.74
C MET A 57 25.20 -1.52 -13.37
N ARG A 58 25.84 -0.61 -12.64
CA ARG A 58 26.33 -0.91 -11.28
C ARG A 58 25.19 -1.05 -10.27
N ALA A 59 24.14 -0.25 -10.39
CA ALA A 59 22.92 -0.41 -9.61
C ALA A 59 22.23 -1.76 -9.90
N ALA A 60 22.13 -2.16 -11.16
CA ALA A 60 21.58 -3.46 -11.56
C ALA A 60 22.39 -4.63 -10.99
N ALA A 61 23.74 -4.57 -11.06
CA ALA A 61 24.60 -5.58 -10.47
C ALA A 61 24.38 -5.71 -8.95
N HIS A 62 24.36 -4.59 -8.22
CA HIS A 62 24.07 -4.59 -6.79
C HIS A 62 22.69 -5.13 -6.44
N TYR A 63 21.66 -4.78 -7.23
CA TYR A 63 20.31 -5.29 -7.00
C TYR A 63 20.27 -6.82 -7.16
N ARG A 64 20.97 -7.34 -8.16
CA ARG A 64 21.11 -8.78 -8.36
C ARG A 64 21.84 -9.44 -7.18
N ASP A 65 23.01 -8.93 -6.78
CA ASP A 65 23.79 -9.49 -5.67
C ASP A 65 22.99 -9.57 -4.34
N LEU A 66 22.05 -8.65 -4.13
CA LEU A 66 21.27 -8.57 -2.91
C LEU A 66 19.99 -9.42 -2.92
N PHE A 67 19.37 -9.59 -4.10
CA PHE A 67 18.01 -10.12 -4.20
C PHE A 67 17.86 -11.31 -5.14
N GLU A 68 18.90 -11.74 -5.84
CA GLU A 68 18.84 -12.93 -6.70
C GLU A 68 18.38 -14.16 -5.90
N ASP A 69 17.38 -14.86 -6.44
CA ASP A 69 16.86 -16.10 -5.87
C ASP A 69 17.66 -17.32 -6.36
N SER A 70 17.32 -18.51 -5.87
CA SER A 70 17.99 -19.77 -6.24
C SER A 70 17.88 -20.11 -7.74
N ASP A 71 16.90 -19.54 -8.44
CA ASP A 71 16.66 -19.77 -9.87
C ASP A 71 17.36 -18.72 -10.75
N GLY A 72 18.15 -17.83 -10.13
CA GLY A 72 18.88 -16.77 -10.80
C GLY A 72 17.99 -15.61 -11.28
N ARG A 73 16.78 -15.50 -10.71
CA ARG A 73 15.80 -14.45 -11.01
C ARG A 73 15.79 -13.43 -9.87
N VAL A 74 15.14 -12.30 -10.11
CA VAL A 74 15.06 -11.25 -9.09
C VAL A 74 13.60 -10.94 -8.77
N PRO A 75 13.15 -11.18 -7.52
CA PRO A 75 11.80 -10.85 -7.09
C PRO A 75 11.66 -9.34 -6.86
N ALA A 76 10.46 -8.84 -7.13
CA ALA A 76 10.03 -7.49 -6.77
C ALA A 76 8.60 -7.57 -6.23
N THR A 77 8.34 -6.88 -5.12
CA THR A 77 7.01 -6.79 -4.51
C THR A 77 6.42 -5.42 -4.79
N PHE A 78 5.24 -5.40 -5.41
CA PHE A 78 4.47 -4.20 -5.66
C PHE A 78 3.29 -4.15 -4.68
N GLN A 79 3.13 -3.02 -4.01
CA GLN A 79 2.04 -2.83 -3.06
C GLN A 79 1.00 -1.92 -3.68
N VAL A 80 -0.21 -2.42 -3.87
CA VAL A 80 -1.34 -1.64 -4.39
C VAL A 80 -2.23 -1.26 -3.21
N ILE A 81 -2.27 0.03 -2.90
CA ILE A 81 -3.04 0.55 -1.77
C ILE A 81 -4.38 1.08 -2.28
N PHE A 82 -5.47 0.51 -1.79
CA PHE A 82 -6.84 0.93 -2.11
C PHE A 82 -7.37 1.83 -1.01
N LEU A 83 -7.88 2.99 -1.42
CA LEU A 83 -8.47 3.99 -0.52
C LEU A 83 -9.86 4.34 -1.02
N THR A 84 -10.87 3.98 -0.24
CA THR A 84 -12.28 4.28 -0.55
C THR A 84 -12.88 5.05 0.61
N ALA A 85 -13.59 6.13 0.32
CA ALA A 85 -14.31 6.89 1.31
C ALA A 85 -15.50 7.62 0.66
N TRP A 86 -16.40 8.11 1.50
CA TRP A 86 -17.62 8.79 1.07
C TRP A 86 -17.57 10.26 1.42
N ALA A 87 -18.19 11.08 0.56
CA ALA A 87 -18.55 12.43 0.97
C ALA A 87 -19.52 12.36 2.16
N PRO A 88 -19.39 13.25 3.16
CA PRO A 88 -20.34 13.30 4.27
C PRO A 88 -21.77 13.51 3.79
N HIS A 89 -22.73 12.78 4.35
CA HIS A 89 -24.15 12.93 4.04
C HIS A 89 -25.00 12.78 5.31
N ALA A 90 -26.08 13.57 5.42
CA ALA A 90 -26.91 13.62 6.63
C ALA A 90 -27.60 12.28 6.96
N SER A 91 -27.82 11.42 5.96
CA SER A 91 -28.39 10.08 6.16
C SER A 91 -27.36 9.03 6.64
N GLN A 92 -26.09 9.39 6.77
CA GLN A 92 -25.07 8.48 7.28
C GLN A 92 -25.29 8.20 8.76
N GLN A 93 -25.16 6.93 9.13
CA GLN A 93 -25.39 6.49 10.48
C GLN A 93 -24.33 7.09 11.41
N GLN A 94 -24.78 7.82 12.42
CA GLN A 94 -23.88 8.38 13.43
C GLN A 94 -23.67 7.35 14.56
N PRO A 95 -22.46 7.29 15.13
CA PRO A 95 -22.24 6.49 16.33
C PRO A 95 -23.23 6.91 17.42
N LEU A 96 -23.84 5.92 18.07
CA LEU A 96 -24.67 6.17 19.25
C LEU A 96 -23.85 6.81 20.36
N LYS A 97 -24.51 7.58 21.24
CA LYS A 97 -23.85 8.13 22.43
C LYS A 97 -23.29 6.99 23.28
N ARG A 98 -22.07 7.16 23.80
CA ARG A 98 -21.46 6.20 24.73
C ARG A 98 -22.42 5.94 25.90
N GLY A 99 -22.58 4.66 26.29
CA GLY A 99 -23.48 4.26 27.39
C GLY A 99 -24.94 4.05 27.01
N THR A 100 -25.32 4.12 25.73
CA THR A 100 -26.71 3.92 25.27
C THR A 100 -26.97 2.51 24.73
N ALA A 101 -26.10 1.54 25.03
CA ALA A 101 -26.29 0.15 24.61
C ALA A 101 -27.52 -0.45 25.31
N THR A 102 -28.48 -0.96 24.53
CA THR A 102 -29.72 -1.58 25.02
C THR A 102 -29.71 -3.10 24.96
N LYS A 103 -28.68 -3.69 24.36
CA LYS A 103 -28.47 -5.14 24.27
C LYS A 103 -27.06 -5.50 24.74
N ARG A 104 -26.92 -6.62 25.46
CA ARG A 104 -25.62 -7.15 25.85
C ARG A 104 -25.02 -7.93 24.68
N LEU A 105 -23.68 -7.95 24.63
CA LEU A 105 -22.96 -8.69 23.60
C LEU A 105 -23.06 -10.21 23.84
N SER A 106 -23.12 -10.65 25.10
CA SER A 106 -23.39 -12.04 25.52
C SER A 106 -24.63 -12.63 24.85
N ASP A 107 -25.72 -11.86 24.85
CA ASP A 107 -27.01 -12.28 24.31
C ASP A 107 -26.99 -12.46 22.79
N ALA A 108 -26.07 -11.75 22.11
CA ALA A 108 -25.91 -11.82 20.66
C ALA A 108 -24.95 -12.95 20.22
N LEU A 109 -24.02 -13.34 21.11
CA LEU A 109 -22.97 -14.33 20.83
C LEU A 109 -23.26 -15.71 21.46
N ASP A 110 -24.39 -15.86 22.17
CA ASP A 110 -24.78 -17.06 22.91
C ASP A 110 -23.66 -17.54 23.86
N THR A 111 -23.11 -16.61 24.64
CA THR A 111 -21.99 -16.86 25.55
C THR A 111 -22.19 -16.18 26.89
N ASP A 112 -21.67 -16.80 27.95
CA ASP A 112 -21.74 -16.26 29.32
C ASP A 112 -20.69 -15.15 29.54
N GLU A 113 -21.10 -14.04 30.15
CA GLU A 113 -20.19 -12.94 30.51
C GLU A 113 -19.23 -13.36 31.64
N ILE A 114 -17.92 -13.32 31.37
CA ILE A 114 -16.89 -13.50 32.40
C ILE A 114 -16.56 -12.12 32.97
N SER A 115 -16.83 -11.91 34.25
CA SER A 115 -16.57 -10.66 34.98
C SER A 115 -15.12 -10.50 35.43
#